data_AF-A0A2E0L384-F1
#
_entry.id   AF-A0A2E0L384-F1
#
_cell.length_a   1.000
_cell.length_b   1.000
_cell.length_c   1.000
_cell.angle_alpha   90.00
_cell.angle_beta   90.00
_cell.angle_gamma   90.00
#
_symmetry.space_group_name_H-M   'P 1'
#
loop_
_entity.id
_entity.type
_entity.pdbx_description
1 polymer ?
#
loop_
_entity_poly.entity_id
_entity_poly.type
_entity_poly.pdbx_seq_one_letter_code
_entity_poly.pdbx_strand_id
1 'polypeptide(L)'
;MTTKTVKRPSNPSSSQMQLLAGVGFILTGLFVMVGHTTGAVRLLGLVFLLGLGLIFLLWGVIARDSGPMIPGALLTGVTTGTLLTQEVYGLRSLETAGVHALSIAGGFLLITLLTGLFAGQALWWPLIPAVILFLGGLNLLLKDIVLLNVGDFWPLALIVAGAYLILRFRRSS
;
A
#
# COMPACT_ATOMS: atom_id res chain seq x y z
N MET A 1 5.15 -35.43 42.28
CA MET A 1 5.53 -34.10 41.74
C MET A 1 6.06 -34.33 40.33
N THR A 2 5.21 -34.21 39.30
CA THR A 2 5.51 -34.60 37.92
C THR A 2 5.91 -33.38 37.09
N THR A 3 7.18 -33.32 36.71
CA THR A 3 7.75 -32.28 35.85
C THR A 3 7.34 -32.52 34.40
N LYS A 4 6.48 -31.66 33.85
CA LYS A 4 6.16 -31.63 32.42
C LYS A 4 7.36 -31.09 31.65
N THR A 5 7.96 -31.92 30.81
CA THR A 5 8.99 -31.53 29.85
C THR A 5 8.37 -30.68 28.74
N VAL A 6 8.71 -29.40 28.70
CA VAL A 6 8.29 -28.47 27.64
C VAL A 6 9.07 -28.81 26.37
N LYS A 7 8.38 -29.34 25.36
CA LYS A 7 8.93 -29.65 24.03
C LYS A 7 9.19 -28.33 23.28
N ARG A 8 10.46 -27.92 23.14
CA ARG A 8 10.84 -26.73 22.35
C ARG A 8 10.54 -26.96 20.87
N PRO A 9 10.00 -25.96 20.14
CA PRO A 9 9.82 -26.07 18.69
C PRO A 9 11.18 -26.26 18.00
N SER A 10 11.24 -27.22 17.07
CA SER A 10 12.42 -27.50 16.27
C SER A 10 12.69 -26.35 15.31
N ASN A 11 13.76 -25.59 15.56
CA ASN A 11 14.23 -24.54 14.65
C ASN A 11 14.68 -25.21 13.33
N PRO A 12 14.19 -24.81 12.14
CA PRO A 12 14.65 -25.37 10.88
C PRO A 12 16.18 -25.22 10.78
N SER A 13 16.86 -26.26 10.31
CA SER A 13 18.31 -26.22 10.18
C SER A 13 18.70 -25.13 9.17
N SER A 14 19.83 -24.45 9.37
CA SER A 14 20.33 -23.39 8.49
C SER A 14 20.37 -23.82 7.01
N SER A 15 20.61 -25.10 6.75
CA SER A 15 20.56 -25.72 5.43
C SER A 15 19.16 -25.72 4.80
N GLN A 16 18.09 -25.94 5.58
CA GLN A 16 16.71 -25.89 5.07
C GLN A 16 16.32 -24.46 4.69
N MET A 17 16.70 -23.45 5.49
CA MET A 17 16.48 -22.05 5.13
C MET A 17 17.24 -21.64 3.86
N GLN A 18 18.48 -22.08 3.70
CA GLN A 18 19.27 -21.83 2.48
C GLN A 18 18.65 -22.49 1.25
N LEU A 19 18.14 -23.72 1.40
CA LEU A 19 17.50 -24.46 0.32
C LEU A 19 16.15 -23.84 -0.05
N LEU A 20 15.35 -23.41 0.94
CA LEU A 20 14.12 -22.64 0.70
C LEU A 20 14.41 -21.30 0.02
N ALA A 21 15.45 -20.57 0.45
CA ALA A 21 15.83 -19.31 -0.17
C ALA A 21 16.30 -19.52 -1.62
N GLY A 22 17.12 -20.54 -1.88
CA GLY A 22 17.58 -20.89 -3.22
C GLY A 22 16.45 -21.29 -4.15
N VAL A 23 15.55 -22.16 -3.69
CA VAL A 23 14.34 -22.54 -4.44
C VAL A 23 13.46 -21.32 -4.71
N GLY A 24 13.28 -20.44 -3.71
CA GLY A 24 12.54 -19.19 -3.88
C GLY A 24 13.13 -18.29 -4.97
N PHE A 25 14.46 -18.12 -4.99
CA PHE A 25 15.15 -17.35 -6.04
C PHE A 25 14.99 -17.98 -7.42
N ILE A 26 15.12 -19.31 -7.53
CA ILE A 26 14.96 -20.03 -8.80
C ILE A 26 13.54 -19.86 -9.34
N LEU A 27 12.53 -20.04 -8.49
CA LEU A 27 11.13 -19.88 -8.88
C LEU A 27 10.83 -18.43 -9.30
N THR A 28 11.37 -17.45 -8.56
CA THR A 28 11.22 -16.02 -8.89
C THR A 28 11.89 -15.71 -10.24
N GLY A 29 13.10 -16.22 -10.48
CA GLY A 29 13.81 -16.03 -11.75
C GLY A 29 13.09 -16.66 -12.94
N LEU A 30 12.57 -17.89 -12.77
CA LEU A 30 11.80 -18.58 -13.81
C LEU A 30 10.50 -17.82 -14.13
N PHE A 31 9.80 -17.32 -13.10
CA PHE A 31 8.60 -16.52 -13.24
C PHE A 31 8.85 -15.25 -14.05
N VAL A 32 9.93 -14.51 -13.74
CA VAL A 32 10.34 -13.30 -14.48
C VAL A 32 10.70 -13.64 -15.93
N MET A 33 11.42 -14.74 -16.14
CA MET A 33 11.85 -15.17 -17.48
C MET A 33 10.66 -15.52 -18.40
N VAL A 34 9.64 -16.21 -17.88
CA VAL A 34 8.40 -16.52 -18.62
C VAL A 34 7.63 -15.25 -18.98
N GLY A 35 7.57 -14.29 -18.06
CA GLY A 35 6.98 -12.99 -18.37
C GLY A 35 7.72 -12.24 -19.48
N HIS A 36 9.05 -12.38 -19.55
CA HIS A 36 9.89 -11.69 -20.54
C HIS A 36 9.72 -12.28 -21.94
N THR A 37 9.66 -13.60 -22.06
CA THR A 37 9.50 -14.28 -23.37
C THR A 37 8.11 -14.13 -23.97
N THR A 38 7.08 -13.95 -23.14
CA THR A 38 5.68 -13.80 -23.60
C THR A 38 5.28 -12.35 -23.88
N GLY A 39 6.14 -11.37 -23.59
CA GLY A 39 5.79 -9.94 -23.65
C GLY A 39 4.77 -9.50 -22.59
N ALA A 40 4.29 -10.43 -21.76
CA ALA A 40 3.26 -10.22 -20.75
C ALA A 40 3.82 -9.95 -19.34
N VAL A 41 5.13 -9.65 -19.20
CA VAL A 41 5.78 -9.27 -17.92
C VAL A 41 4.92 -8.30 -17.12
N ARG A 42 4.30 -7.33 -17.80
CA ARG A 42 3.53 -6.28 -17.14
C ARG A 42 2.26 -6.82 -16.50
N LEU A 43 1.42 -7.51 -17.27
CA LEU A 43 0.19 -8.12 -16.77
C LEU A 43 0.51 -9.15 -15.69
N LEU A 44 1.56 -9.96 -15.88
CA LEU A 44 1.98 -10.95 -14.91
C LEU A 44 2.44 -10.29 -13.59
N GLY A 45 3.17 -9.18 -13.68
CA GLY A 45 3.55 -8.36 -12.53
C GLY A 45 2.34 -7.75 -11.82
N LEU A 46 1.36 -7.23 -12.56
CA LEU A 46 0.11 -6.67 -12.01
C LEU A 46 -0.72 -7.76 -11.31
N VAL A 47 -0.90 -8.93 -11.93
CA VAL A 47 -1.63 -10.05 -11.32
C VAL A 47 -0.92 -10.54 -10.06
N PHE A 48 0.42 -10.61 -10.07
CA PHE A 48 1.19 -10.94 -8.88
C PHE A 48 0.99 -9.91 -7.76
N LEU A 49 1.08 -8.62 -8.08
CA LEU A 49 0.92 -7.53 -7.11
C LEU A 49 -0.50 -7.48 -6.53
N LEU A 50 -1.51 -7.68 -7.39
CA LEU A 50 -2.92 -7.77 -7.00
C LEU A 50 -3.16 -8.99 -6.12
N GLY A 51 -2.62 -10.15 -6.52
CA GLY A 51 -2.70 -11.40 -5.77
C GLY A 51 -2.08 -11.26 -4.38
N LEU A 52 -0.89 -10.66 -4.29
CA LEU A 52 -0.22 -10.38 -3.02
C LEU A 52 -1.06 -9.43 -2.14
N GLY A 53 -1.59 -8.36 -2.74
CA GLY A 53 -2.49 -7.44 -2.05
C GLY A 53 -3.72 -8.14 -1.49
N LEU A 54 -4.35 -9.01 -2.29
CA LEU A 54 -5.53 -9.77 -1.90
C LEU A 54 -5.22 -10.80 -0.81
N ILE A 55 -4.09 -11.50 -0.89
CA ILE A 55 -3.61 -12.44 0.14
C ILE A 55 -3.43 -11.71 1.48
N PHE A 56 -2.77 -10.54 1.48
CA PHE A 56 -2.60 -9.75 2.70
C PHE A 56 -3.93 -9.23 3.25
N LEU A 57 -4.84 -8.80 2.38
CA LEU A 57 -6.17 -8.36 2.78
C LEU A 57 -6.97 -9.49 3.44
N LEU A 58 -7.04 -10.65 2.78
CA LEU A 58 -7.74 -11.84 3.27
C LEU A 58 -7.13 -12.33 4.57
N TRP A 59 -5.79 -12.39 4.64
CA TRP A 59 -5.09 -12.76 5.85
C TRP A 59 -5.42 -11.79 6.99
N GLY A 60 -5.41 -10.49 6.74
CA GLY A 60 -5.78 -9.50 7.75
C GLY A 60 -7.21 -9.62 8.22
N VAL A 61 -8.16 -9.84 7.31
CA VAL A 61 -9.57 -10.08 7.65
C VAL A 61 -9.74 -11.33 8.51
N ILE A 62 -9.08 -12.43 8.17
CA ILE A 62 -9.14 -13.69 8.91
C ILE A 62 -8.47 -13.55 10.28
N ALA A 63 -7.28 -12.97 10.33
CA ALA A 63 -6.52 -12.77 11.56
C ALA A 63 -7.12 -11.65 12.44
N ARG A 64 -8.04 -10.85 11.89
CA ARG A 64 -8.57 -9.62 12.51
C ARG A 64 -7.48 -8.66 12.98
N ASP A 65 -6.37 -8.66 12.25
CA ASP A 65 -5.21 -7.84 12.55
C ASP A 65 -5.09 -6.72 11.51
N SER A 66 -4.92 -5.50 12.00
CA SER A 66 -4.73 -4.30 11.19
C SER A 66 -3.41 -4.30 10.41
N GLY A 67 -2.37 -4.96 10.91
CA GLY A 67 -1.04 -4.99 10.30
C GLY A 67 -1.04 -5.42 8.83
N PRO A 68 -1.53 -6.62 8.49
CA PRO A 68 -1.61 -7.11 7.10
C PRO A 68 -2.70 -6.45 6.25
N MET A 69 -3.74 -5.86 6.85
CA MET A 69 -4.78 -5.13 6.10
C MET A 69 -4.22 -3.89 5.41
N ILE A 70 -3.29 -3.17 6.06
CA ILE A 70 -2.69 -1.94 5.54
C ILE A 70 -1.97 -2.16 4.20
N PRO A 71 -0.94 -3.04 4.09
CA PRO A 71 -0.27 -3.29 2.82
C PRO A 71 -1.21 -3.97 1.83
N GLY A 72 -2.14 -4.82 2.27
CA GLY A 72 -3.12 -5.45 1.37
C GLY A 72 -4.01 -4.43 0.65
N ALA A 73 -4.56 -3.47 1.39
CA ALA A 73 -5.44 -2.43 0.84
C ALA A 73 -4.68 -1.43 -0.04
N LEU A 74 -3.43 -1.11 0.32
CA LEU A 74 -2.61 -0.21 -0.49
C LEU A 74 -2.16 -0.88 -1.80
N LEU A 75 -1.69 -2.13 -1.75
CA LEU A 75 -1.28 -2.89 -2.94
C LEU A 75 -2.46 -3.10 -3.89
N THR A 76 -3.63 -3.43 -3.37
CA THR A 76 -4.86 -3.53 -4.19
C THR A 76 -5.21 -2.19 -4.82
N GLY A 77 -5.22 -1.09 -4.06
CA GLY A 77 -5.50 0.26 -4.59
C GLY A 77 -4.54 0.70 -5.71
N VAL A 78 -3.23 0.52 -5.53
CA VAL A 78 -2.21 0.83 -6.55
C VAL A 78 -2.43 -0.02 -7.81
N THR A 79 -2.66 -1.32 -7.63
CA THR A 79 -2.81 -2.25 -8.75
C THR A 79 -4.11 -2.04 -9.51
N THR A 80 -5.20 -1.70 -8.82
CA THR A 80 -6.45 -1.29 -9.45
C THR A 80 -6.24 -0.02 -10.27
N GLY A 81 -5.51 0.97 -9.74
CA GLY A 81 -5.22 2.22 -10.47
C GLY A 81 -4.42 2.01 -11.75
N THR A 82 -3.39 1.16 -11.72
CA THR A 82 -2.62 0.81 -12.93
C THR A 82 -3.45 0.03 -13.94
N LEU A 83 -4.28 -0.93 -13.50
CA LEU A 83 -5.18 -1.68 -14.39
C LEU A 83 -6.20 -0.77 -15.07
N LEU A 84 -6.86 0.12 -14.32
CA LEU A 84 -7.86 1.04 -14.88
C LEU A 84 -7.24 1.99 -15.91
N THR A 85 -6.08 2.57 -15.57
CA THR A 85 -5.46 3.58 -16.42
C THR A 85 -4.85 3.00 -17.70
N GLN A 86 -4.22 1.83 -17.61
CA GLN A 86 -3.48 1.24 -18.73
C GLN A 86 -4.31 0.28 -19.57
N GLU A 87 -5.12 -0.58 -18.94
CA GLU A 87 -5.83 -1.65 -19.66
C GLU A 87 -7.27 -1.28 -19.99
N VAL A 88 -7.94 -0.48 -19.15
CA VAL A 88 -9.38 -0.17 -19.32
C VAL A 88 -9.58 1.10 -20.14
N TYR A 89 -8.98 2.22 -19.71
CA TYR A 89 -9.32 3.54 -20.24
C TYR A 89 -8.29 4.13 -21.23
N GLY A 90 -7.07 3.60 -21.30
CA GLY A 90 -6.03 4.09 -22.23
C GLY A 90 -5.77 5.60 -22.10
N LEU A 91 -5.75 6.11 -20.87
CA LEU A 91 -5.83 7.55 -20.59
C LEU A 91 -4.55 8.32 -20.94
N ARG A 92 -4.70 9.63 -21.17
CA ARG A 92 -3.57 10.56 -21.29
C ARG A 92 -2.84 10.72 -19.95
N SER A 93 -1.63 11.28 -19.97
CA SER A 93 -0.74 11.35 -18.78
C SER A 93 -1.36 12.01 -17.55
N LEU A 94 -2.11 13.11 -17.73
CA LEU A 94 -2.71 13.84 -16.60
C LEU A 94 -3.92 13.12 -15.99
N GLU A 95 -4.79 12.55 -16.84
CA GLU A 95 -5.96 11.76 -16.41
C GLU A 95 -5.54 10.45 -15.77
N THR A 96 -4.44 9.85 -16.27
CA THR A 96 -3.79 8.68 -15.66
C THR A 96 -3.40 8.98 -14.22
N ALA A 97 -2.71 10.10 -13.97
CA ALA A 97 -2.30 10.48 -12.62
C ALA A 97 -3.51 10.69 -11.69
N GLY A 98 -4.59 11.28 -12.20
CA GLY A 98 -5.79 11.48 -11.40
C GLY A 98 -6.53 10.19 -11.04
N VAL A 99 -6.76 9.28 -12.00
CA VAL A 99 -7.42 7.98 -11.74
C VAL A 99 -6.56 7.10 -10.82
N HIS A 100 -5.24 7.17 -10.98
CA HIS A 100 -4.31 6.47 -10.10
C HIS A 100 -4.39 7.02 -8.67
N ALA A 101 -4.40 8.34 -8.49
CA ALA A 101 -4.57 8.96 -7.18
C ALA A 101 -5.91 8.58 -6.52
N LEU A 102 -7.02 8.55 -7.28
CA LEU A 102 -8.32 8.11 -6.78
C LEU A 102 -8.32 6.64 -6.37
N SER A 103 -7.61 5.77 -7.10
CA SER A 103 -7.52 4.35 -6.77
C SER A 103 -6.72 4.11 -5.49
N ILE A 104 -5.63 4.86 -5.28
CA ILE A 104 -4.87 4.84 -4.04
C ILE A 104 -5.68 5.43 -2.89
N ALA A 105 -6.44 6.51 -3.12
CA ALA A 105 -7.37 7.05 -2.14
C ALA A 105 -8.41 6.01 -1.70
N GLY A 106 -8.94 5.25 -2.66
CA GLY A 106 -9.79 4.08 -2.41
C GLY A 106 -9.10 3.04 -1.55
N GLY A 107 -7.83 2.72 -1.81
CA GLY A 107 -7.00 1.85 -0.98
C GLY A 107 -6.90 2.32 0.47
N PHE A 108 -6.61 3.61 0.71
CA PHE A 108 -6.55 4.17 2.06
C PHE A 108 -7.91 4.16 2.77
N LEU A 109 -8.99 4.49 2.06
CA LEU A 109 -10.35 4.42 2.61
C LEU A 109 -10.71 2.97 2.99
N LEU A 110 -10.30 2.02 2.16
CA LEU A 110 -10.51 0.60 2.38
C LEU A 110 -9.81 0.11 3.66
N ILE A 111 -8.63 0.65 4.01
CA ILE A 111 -7.96 0.37 5.30
C ILE A 111 -8.87 0.75 6.47
N THR A 112 -9.36 1.98 6.52
CA THR A 112 -10.21 2.45 7.62
C THR A 112 -11.50 1.62 7.70
N LEU A 113 -12.09 1.29 6.55
CA LEU A 113 -13.29 0.46 6.48
C LEU A 113 -13.05 -0.96 7.03
N LEU A 114 -12.01 -1.65 6.55
CA LEU A 114 -11.68 -3.02 6.97
C LEU A 114 -11.27 -3.09 8.44
N THR A 115 -10.46 -2.15 8.91
CA THR A 115 -10.00 -2.13 10.31
C THR A 115 -11.15 -1.81 11.27
N GLY A 116 -12.04 -0.88 10.90
CA GLY A 116 -13.24 -0.59 11.67
C GLY A 116 -14.21 -1.77 11.72
N LEU A 117 -14.40 -2.47 10.60
CA LEU A 117 -15.38 -3.55 10.50
C LEU A 117 -14.88 -4.89 11.09
N PHE A 118 -13.60 -5.23 10.92
CA PHE A 118 -13.07 -6.55 11.28
C PHE A 118 -12.08 -6.54 12.44
N ALA A 119 -11.28 -5.48 12.60
CA ALA A 119 -10.26 -5.40 13.65
C ALA A 119 -10.76 -4.72 14.94
N GLY A 120 -11.99 -4.19 14.94
CA GLY A 120 -12.61 -3.53 16.11
C GLY A 120 -11.97 -2.20 16.50
N GLN A 121 -10.97 -1.74 15.73
CA GLN A 121 -10.30 -0.46 15.91
C GLN A 121 -10.15 0.20 14.55
N ALA A 122 -10.99 1.21 14.28
CA ALA A 122 -10.88 1.99 13.06
C ALA A 122 -9.60 2.82 13.09
N LEU A 123 -8.69 2.57 12.16
CA LEU A 123 -7.53 3.44 11.94
C LEU A 123 -8.02 4.69 11.20
N TRP A 124 -7.97 5.86 11.85
CA TRP A 124 -8.41 7.13 11.28
C TRP A 124 -7.32 7.86 10.51
N TRP A 125 -6.05 7.57 10.78
CA TRP A 125 -4.92 8.17 10.09
C TRP A 125 -4.96 8.00 8.54
N PRO A 126 -5.43 6.87 7.95
CA PRO A 126 -5.54 6.69 6.49
C PRO A 126 -6.53 7.65 5.84
N LEU A 127 -7.47 8.20 6.61
CA LEU A 127 -8.51 9.07 6.08
C LEU A 127 -7.94 10.40 5.58
N ILE A 128 -6.89 10.91 6.22
CA ILE A 128 -6.21 12.14 5.83
C ILE A 128 -5.59 12.00 4.42
N PRO A 129 -4.69 11.03 4.15
CA PRO A 129 -4.16 10.83 2.80
C PRO A 129 -5.25 10.41 1.81
N ALA A 130 -6.27 9.65 2.23
CA ALA A 130 -7.40 9.32 1.35
C ALA A 130 -8.09 10.58 0.82
N VAL A 131 -8.43 11.53 1.70
CA VAL A 131 -9.09 12.79 1.31
C VAL A 131 -8.17 13.64 0.45
N ILE A 132 -6.88 13.77 0.81
CA ILE A 132 -5.91 14.57 0.03
C ILE A 132 -5.76 13.99 -1.39
N LEU A 133 -5.59 12.68 -1.50
CA LEU A 133 -5.47 11.98 -2.79
C LEU A 133 -6.79 12.01 -3.58
N PHE A 134 -7.93 11.94 -2.91
CA PHE A 134 -9.23 12.04 -3.54
C PHE A 134 -9.45 13.42 -4.16
N LEU A 135 -9.23 14.48 -3.39
CA LEU A 135 -9.35 15.86 -3.85
C LEU A 135 -8.33 16.18 -4.96
N GLY A 136 -7.08 15.75 -4.78
CA GLY A 136 -6.04 15.90 -5.79
C GLY A 136 -6.39 15.16 -7.08
N GLY A 137 -6.74 13.87 -6.99
CA GLY A 137 -7.11 13.06 -8.14
C GLY A 137 -8.34 13.61 -8.88
N LEU A 138 -9.36 14.04 -8.13
CA LEU A 138 -10.56 14.64 -8.69
C LEU A 138 -10.27 15.97 -9.41
N ASN A 139 -9.40 16.81 -8.85
CA ASN A 139 -8.93 18.03 -9.50
C ASN A 139 -8.23 17.73 -10.85
N LEU A 140 -7.36 16.72 -10.88
CA LEU A 140 -6.68 16.31 -12.12
C LEU A 140 -7.65 15.81 -13.20
N LEU A 141 -8.76 15.15 -12.82
CA LEU A 141 -9.77 14.69 -13.79
C LEU A 141 -10.62 15.84 -14.32
N LEU A 142 -11.07 16.72 -13.43
CA LEU A 142 -12.08 17.71 -13.76
C LEU A 142 -11.49 19.02 -14.32
N LYS A 143 -10.16 19.21 -14.28
CA LYS A 143 -9.37 20.31 -14.89
C LYS A 143 -9.79 21.75 -14.53
N ASP A 144 -10.91 21.95 -13.85
CA ASP A 144 -11.55 23.25 -13.60
C ASP A 144 -11.85 23.51 -12.12
N ILE A 145 -11.68 22.52 -11.23
CA ILE A 145 -12.02 22.76 -9.83
C ILE A 145 -10.82 23.33 -9.08
N VAL A 146 -10.84 24.65 -8.88
CA VAL A 146 -9.97 25.42 -7.97
C VAL A 146 -10.23 25.05 -6.50
N LEU A 147 -10.39 23.75 -6.18
CA LEU A 147 -10.83 23.31 -4.87
C LEU A 147 -9.71 23.34 -3.84
N LEU A 148 -8.44 23.14 -4.24
CA LEU A 148 -7.24 23.47 -3.46
C LEU A 148 -6.03 23.31 -4.37
N ASN A 149 -5.24 24.38 -4.57
CA ASN A 149 -3.86 24.23 -5.04
C ASN A 149 -3.02 23.69 -3.87
N VAL A 150 -3.28 22.44 -3.44
CA VAL A 150 -2.63 21.79 -2.28
C VAL A 150 -1.09 21.83 -2.43
N GLY A 151 -0.60 21.84 -3.68
CA GLY A 151 0.81 22.01 -4.02
C GLY A 151 1.44 23.31 -3.51
N ASP A 152 0.68 24.40 -3.38
CA ASP A 152 1.16 25.69 -2.87
C ASP A 152 1.13 25.78 -1.34
N PHE A 153 0.27 24.99 -0.69
CA PHE A 153 0.06 25.06 0.76
C PHE A 153 1.05 24.20 1.56
N TRP A 154 1.53 23.09 0.99
CA TRP A 154 2.52 22.21 1.63
C TRP A 154 3.83 22.94 2.04
N PRO A 155 4.46 23.73 1.16
CA PRO A 155 5.67 24.47 1.52
C PRO A 155 5.41 25.45 2.68
N LEU A 156 4.24 26.11 2.67
CA LEU A 156 3.84 27.04 3.72
C LEU A 156 3.64 26.32 5.07
N ALA A 157 2.99 25.15 5.05
CA ALA A 157 2.80 24.32 6.24
C ALA A 157 4.14 23.84 6.82
N LEU A 158 5.11 23.46 5.96
CA LEU A 158 6.47 23.12 6.38
C LEU A 158 7.21 24.30 6.98
N ILE A 159 7.10 25.49 6.38
CA ILE A 159 7.73 26.71 6.90
C ILE A 159 7.18 27.04 8.29
N VAL A 160 5.87 26.98 8.48
CA VAL A 160 5.22 27.25 9.77
C VAL A 160 5.58 26.18 10.80
N ALA A 161 5.55 24.90 10.44
CA ALA A 161 5.95 23.81 11.33
C ALA A 161 7.43 23.89 11.73
N GLY A 162 8.31 24.23 10.78
CA GLY A 162 9.73 24.47 11.02
C GLY A 162 9.97 25.65 11.95
N ALA A 163 9.32 26.80 11.69
CA ALA A 163 9.39 27.97 12.56
C ALA A 163 8.88 27.66 13.98
N TYR A 164 7.78 26.92 14.09
CA TYR A 164 7.22 26.49 15.37
C TYR A 164 8.17 25.58 16.15
N LEU A 165 8.81 24.61 15.49
CA LEU A 165 9.81 23.73 16.10
C LEU A 165 11.02 24.51 16.65
N ILE A 166 11.52 25.50 15.90
CA ILE A 166 12.64 26.34 16.33
C ILE A 166 12.25 27.17 17.56
N LEU A 167 11.07 27.80 17.54
CA LEU A 167 10.58 28.59 18.68
C LEU A 167 10.33 27.75 19.93
N ARG A 168 9.87 26.51 19.76
CA ARG A 168 9.69 25.56 20.87
C ARG A 168 11.05 25.11 21.45
N PHE A 169 12.02 24.80 20.60
CA PHE A 169 13.36 24.40 21.05
C PHE A 169 14.07 25.52 21.81
N ARG A 170 13.94 26.77 21.35
CA ARG A 170 14.50 27.94 22.05
C ARG A 170 13.85 28.26 23.40
N ARG A 171 12.66 27.74 23.69
CA ARG A 171 11.99 27.91 25.00
C ARG A 171 12.32 26.80 26.00
N SER A 172 13.01 25.74 25.57
CA SER A 172 13.38 24.60 26.42
C SER A 172 14.87 24.60 26.82
N SER A 173 15.61 25.66 26.52
CA SER A 173 16.97 25.97 27.00
C SER A 173 16.93 27.28 27.77
#